data_AF-A0A158IVD4-F1
#
_entry.id   AF-A0A158IVD4-F1
#
_cell.length_a   1.000
_cell.length_b   1.000
_cell.length_c   1.000
_cell.angle_alpha   90.00
_cell.angle_beta   90.00
_cell.angle_gamma   90.00
#
_symmetry.space_group_name_H-M   'P 1'
#
loop_
_entity.id
_entity.type
_entity.pdbx_description
1 polymer ?
#
loop_
_entity_poly.entity_id
_entity_poly.type
_entity_poly.pdbx_seq_one_letter_code
_entity_poly.pdbx_strand_id
1 'polypeptide(L)' 'MAQQPPLNPGDEAEPDTAGTGENLCPACDGSGTKEGEKCKVCGGTGKIVEGIGGG' A
#
# COMPACT_ATOMS: atom_id res chain seq x y z
N MET A 1 17.06 9.50 10.96
CA MET A 1 16.23 9.41 9.75
C MET A 1 15.78 7.95 9.71
N ALA A 2 14.51 7.69 10.05
CA ALA A 2 14.03 6.31 10.15
C ALA A 2 14.10 5.69 8.76
N GLN A 3 14.77 4.55 8.64
CA GLN A 3 14.88 3.77 7.42
C GLN A 3 13.47 3.26 7.13
N GLN A 4 12.70 3.97 6.30
CA GLN A 4 11.35 3.55 5.95
C GLN A 4 11.46 2.18 5.28
N PRO A 5 10.62 1.21 5.69
CA PRO A 5 10.63 -0.11 5.07
C PRO A 5 10.41 0.06 3.56
N PRO A 6 11.03 -0.80 2.73
CA PRO A 6 10.89 -0.72 1.29
C PRO A 6 9.41 -0.68 0.90
N LEU A 7 9.06 0.28 0.04
CA LEU A 7 7.71 0.43 -0.52
C LEU A 7 7.23 -0.90 -1.07
N ASN A 8 5.99 -1.26 -0.77
CA ASN A 8 5.40 -2.41 -1.45
C ASN A 8 5.15 -2.03 -2.92
N PRO A 9 5.08 -3.01 -3.84
CA PRO A 9 4.85 -2.75 -5.25
C PRO A 9 3.57 -1.97 -5.57
N GLY A 10 2.58 -1.98 -4.67
CA GLY A 10 1.36 -1.20 -4.80
C GLY A 10 1.40 0.17 -4.14
N ASP A 11 2.44 0.51 -3.37
CA ASP A 11 2.61 1.83 -2.79
C ASP A 11 3.19 2.80 -3.84
N GLU A 12 2.52 3.92 -4.05
CA GLU A 12 2.97 5.00 -4.95
C GLU A 12 3.95 5.95 -4.26
N ALA A 13 3.90 6.02 -2.92
CA ALA A 13 4.80 6.83 -2.10
C ALA A 13 5.03 6.22 -0.73
N GLU A 14 5.97 6.80 0.01
CA GLU A 14 6.24 6.42 1.40
C GLU A 14 5.05 6.77 2.31
N PRO A 15 4.80 5.97 3.36
CA PRO A 15 3.84 6.33 4.40
C PRO A 15 4.13 7.74 4.91
N ASP A 16 3.07 8.51 5.17
CA ASP A 16 3.14 9.91 5.59
C ASP A 16 3.67 10.92 4.54
N THR A 17 3.79 10.52 3.26
CA THR A 17 4.07 11.48 2.18
C THR A 17 2.90 12.45 2.02
N ALA A 18 3.17 13.75 2.13
CA ALA A 18 2.16 14.78 1.97
C ALA A 18 1.45 14.68 0.59
N GLY A 19 0.12 14.67 0.60
CA GLY A 19 -0.68 14.46 -0.62
C GLY A 19 -0.93 13.00 -0.99
N THR A 20 -0.53 12.05 -0.14
CA THR A 20 -0.85 10.62 -0.27
C THR A 20 -1.65 10.11 0.93
N GLY A 21 -2.36 9.00 0.75
CA GLY A 21 -3.22 8.40 1.76
C GLY A 21 -3.30 6.90 1.60
N GLU A 22 -3.67 6.21 2.69
CA GLU A 22 -3.89 4.77 2.65
C GLU A 22 -5.22 4.45 1.94
N ASN A 23 -5.16 3.65 0.89
CA ASN A 23 -6.32 3.05 0.24
C ASN A 23 -6.31 1.52 0.39
N LEU A 24 -7.46 0.89 0.16
CA LEU A 24 -7.57 -0.56 0.10
C LEU A 24 -6.76 -1.10 -1.08
N CYS A 25 -5.94 -2.12 -0.84
CA CYS A 25 -5.16 -2.74 -1.90
C CYS A 25 -6.11 -3.41 -2.92
N PRO A 26 -6.22 -2.93 -4.17
CA PRO A 26 -7.16 -3.46 -5.16
C PRO A 26 -6.77 -4.86 -5.64
N ALA A 27 -5.54 -5.30 -5.37
CA ALA A 27 -5.11 -6.65 -5.72
C ALA A 27 -5.72 -7.71 -4.81
N CYS A 28 -6.00 -7.39 -3.54
CA CYS A 28 -6.52 -8.33 -2.55
C CYS A 28 -7.80 -7.84 -1.86
N ASP A 29 -8.38 -6.74 -2.36
CA ASP A 29 -9.60 -6.11 -1.84
C ASP A 29 -9.55 -5.84 -0.32
N GLY A 30 -8.39 -5.40 0.18
CA GLY A 30 -8.24 -5.14 1.63
C GLY A 30 -7.90 -6.36 2.48
N SER A 31 -7.92 -7.58 1.93
CA SER A 31 -7.75 -8.80 2.74
C SER A 31 -6.31 -9.06 3.19
N GLY A 32 -5.31 -8.42 2.56
CA GLY A 32 -3.89 -8.67 2.80
C GLY A 32 -3.41 -10.04 2.31
N THR A 33 -4.29 -10.87 1.74
CA THR A 33 -3.97 -12.24 1.33
C THR A 33 -4.55 -12.48 -0.05
N LYS A 34 -3.73 -12.93 -0.99
CA LYS A 34 -4.19 -13.28 -2.35
C LYS A 34 -3.86 -14.74 -2.61
N GLU A 35 -4.84 -15.52 -3.02
CA GLU A 35 -4.68 -16.94 -3.36
C GLU A 35 -4.09 -17.79 -2.21
N GLY A 36 -4.38 -17.42 -0.95
CA GLY A 36 -3.88 -18.11 0.23
C GLY A 36 -2.45 -17.74 0.63
N GLU A 37 -1.78 -16.86 -0.10
CA GLU A 37 -0.47 -16.31 0.23
C GLU A 37 -0.55 -14.82 0.59
N LYS A 38 0.46 -14.29 1.30
CA LYS A 38 0.56 -12.85 1.57
C LYS A 38 0.52 -12.08 0.26
N CYS A 39 -0.36 -11.08 0.20
CA CYS A 39 -0.50 -10.26 -1.00
C CYS A 39 0.83 -9.55 -1.29
N LYS A 40 1.48 -9.91 -2.40
CA LYS A 40 2.78 -9.34 -2.80
C LYS A 40 2.70 -7.87 -3.18
N VAL A 41 1.50 -7.37 -3.49
CA VAL A 41 1.26 -5.97 -3.87
C VAL A 41 1.30 -5.04 -2.66
N CYS A 42 0.71 -5.44 -1.54
CA CYS A 42 0.71 -4.64 -0.30
C CYS A 42 1.60 -5.24 0.81
N GLY A 43 2.41 -6.27 0.51
CA GLY A 43 3.21 -6.98 1.52
C GLY A 43 2.39 -7.71 2.60
N GLY A 44 1.08 -7.82 2.42
CA GLY A 44 0.15 -8.41 3.38
C GLY A 44 -0.50 -7.44 4.36
N THR A 45 -0.33 -6.13 4.19
CA THR A 45 -1.00 -5.12 5.02
C THR A 45 -2.49 -4.97 4.67
N GLY A 46 -2.88 -5.35 3.45
CA GLY A 46 -4.22 -5.12 2.89
C GLY A 46 -4.44 -3.69 2.39
N LYS A 47 -3.47 -2.79 2.55
CA LYS A 47 -3.57 -1.39 2.17
C LYS A 47 -2.36 -0.95 1.36
N ILE A 48 -2.54 0.07 0.53
CA ILE A 48 -1.46 0.71 -0.22
C ILE A 48 -1.52 2.22 0.01
N VAL A 49 -0.39 2.89 -0.11
CA VAL A 49 -0.29 4.35 -0.07
C VAL A 49 -0.38 4.88 -1.50
N GLU A 50 -1.43 5.62 -1.83
CA GLU A 50 -1.58 6.23 -3.15
C GLU A 50 -1.78 7.75 -3.05
N GLY A 51 -1.46 8.48 -4.12
CA GLY A 51 -1.69 9.91 -4.18
C GLY A 51 -3.17 10.25 -4.03
N ILE A 52 -3.54 10.99 -2.99
CA ILE A 52 -4.88 11.56 -2.84
C ILE A 52 -4.95 12.85 -3.68
N GLY A 53 -4.85 12.69 -5.00
CA GLY A 53 -5.08 13.75 -5.96
C GLY A 53 -6.57 13.83 -6.29
N GLY A 54 -7.33 14.63 -5.55
CA GLY A 54 -8.72 14.93 -5.88
C GLY A 54 -8.81 15.73 -7.18
N GLY A 55 -9.38 15.13 -8.24
CA GLY A 55 -9.68 15.78 -9.51
C GLY A 55 -10.43 14.88 -10.48
#